data_AF-S7HF23-F1
#
_entry.id   AF-S7HF23-F1
#
_cell.length_a   1.000
_cell.length_b   1.000
_cell.length_c   1.000
_cell.angle_alpha   90.00
_cell.angle_beta   90.00
_cell.angle_gamma   90.00
#
_symmetry.space_group_name_H-M   'P 1'
#
loop_
_entity.id
_entity.type
_entity.pdbx_description
1 polymer ?
#
loop_
_entity_poly.entity_id
_entity_poly.type
_entity_poly.pdbx_seq_one_letter_code
_entity_poly.pdbx_strand_id
1 'polypeptide(L)' 'MATQIGVSFRINKELKEDFEEFCDSVGLSMSAAIILFIKAAVREQRIPFEVTALDQTHKKY' A
#
# COMPACT_ATOMS: atom_id res chain seq x y z
N MET A 1 23.98 2.89 14.23
CA MET A 1 23.46 3.92 13.29
C MET A 1 22.32 3.29 12.51
N ALA A 2 21.15 3.90 12.47
CA ALA A 2 20.05 3.40 11.63
C ALA A 2 20.31 3.85 10.18
N THR A 3 20.43 2.89 9.26
CA THR A 3 20.52 3.18 7.82
C THR A 3 19.12 3.36 7.26
N GLN A 4 18.88 4.49 6.60
CA GLN A 4 17.63 4.71 5.88
C GLN A 4 17.82 4.22 4.44
N ILE A 5 17.05 3.20 4.06
CA ILE A 5 17.09 2.63 2.72
C ILE A 5 15.88 3.17 1.95
N GLY A 6 16.14 3.83 0.81
CA GLY A 6 15.09 4.28 -0.09
C GLY A 6 14.52 3.11 -0.89
N VAL A 7 13.19 3.05 -1.01
CA VAL A 7 12.48 2.04 -1.81
C VAL A 7 11.62 2.75 -2.84
N SER A 8 11.72 2.33 -4.10
CA SER A 8 10.93 2.88 -5.21
C SER A 8 9.82 1.90 -5.61
N PHE A 9 8.58 2.37 -5.63
CA PHE A 9 7.42 1.59 -6.06
C PHE A 9 6.87 2.13 -7.39
N ARG A 10 6.41 1.22 -8.25
CA ARG A 10 5.69 1.58 -9.48
C ARG A 10 4.22 1.24 -9.29
N ILE A 11 3.36 2.23 -9.45
CA ILE A 11 1.91 2.13 -9.36
C ILE A 11 1.30 2.89 -10.54
N ASN A 12 0.07 2.54 -10.92
CA ASN A 12 -0.70 3.31 -11.89
C ASN A 12 -1.14 4.65 -11.28
N LYS A 13 -1.47 5.60 -12.15
CA LYS A 13 -1.83 6.96 -11.77
C LYS A 13 -3.08 7.02 -10.90
N GLU A 14 -4.13 6.29 -11.29
CA GLU A 14 -5.42 6.28 -10.59
C GLU A 14 -5.27 5.79 -9.14
N LEU A 15 -4.58 4.66 -8.93
CA LEU A 15 -4.34 4.13 -7.58
C LEU A 15 -3.52 5.09 -6.72
N LYS A 16 -2.56 5.82 -7.32
CA LYS A 16 -1.78 6.83 -6.62
C LYS A 16 -2.68 7.97 -6.12
N GLU A 17 -3.56 8.48 -6.98
CA GLU A 17 -4.49 9.57 -6.64
C GLU A 17 -5.48 9.12 -5.56
N ASP A 18 -6.08 7.94 -5.70
CA ASP A 18 -7.00 7.37 -4.70
C ASP A 18 -6.31 7.18 -3.33
N PHE A 19 -5.07 6.68 -3.34
CA PHE A 19 -4.31 6.44 -2.11
C PHE A 19 -3.83 7.74 -1.46
N GLU A 20 -3.49 8.78 -2.25
CA GLU A 20 -3.17 10.12 -1.75
C GLU A 20 -4.39 10.76 -1.07
N GLU A 21 -5.56 10.74 -1.71
CA GLU A 21 -6.80 11.27 -1.12
C GLU A 21 -7.17 10.54 0.18
N PHE A 22 -7.06 9.21 0.19
CA PHE A 22 -7.24 8.42 1.41
C PHE A 22 -6.27 8.88 2.50
N CYS A 23 -4.97 8.93 2.21
CA CYS A 23 -3.94 9.33 3.17
C CYS A 23 -4.21 10.73 3.76
N ASP A 24 -4.60 11.69 2.92
CA ASP A 24 -4.96 13.05 3.35
C ASP A 24 -6.19 13.06 4.26
N SER A 25 -7.19 12.24 3.97
CA SER A 25 -8.40 12.12 4.81
C SER A 25 -8.12 11.58 6.22
N VAL A 26 -7.11 10.71 6.38
CA VAL A 26 -6.71 10.16 7.68
C VAL A 26 -5.57 10.96 8.35
N GLY A 27 -5.05 11.99 7.68
CA GLY A 27 -3.96 12.83 8.18
C GLY A 27 -2.59 12.15 8.17
N LEU A 28 -2.34 11.24 7.21
CA LEU A 28 -1.08 10.52 7.04
C LEU A 28 -0.42 10.89 5.72
N SER A 29 0.91 10.83 5.65
CA SER A 29 1.60 10.86 4.37
C SER A 29 1.62 9.49 3.72
N MET A 30 1.70 9.45 2.39
CA MET A 30 1.79 8.20 1.62
C MET A 30 2.95 7.30 2.12
N SER A 31 4.10 7.89 2.41
CA SER A 31 5.24 7.16 2.98
C SER A 31 4.97 6.62 4.38
N ALA A 32 4.27 7.37 5.24
CA ALA A 32 3.92 6.90 6.57
C ALA A 32 2.94 5.71 6.50
N ALA A 33 1.94 5.77 5.62
CA ALA A 33 1.00 4.67 5.39
C ALA A 33 1.70 3.39 4.90
N ILE A 34 2.62 3.50 3.94
CA ILE A 34 3.43 2.35 3.46
C ILE A 34 4.30 1.78 4.58
N ILE A 35 4.94 2.63 5.40
CA ILE A 35 5.75 2.17 6.53
C ILE A 35 4.88 1.46 7.57
N LEU A 36 3.67 1.95 7.84
CA LEU A 36 2.72 1.29 8.74
C LEU A 36 2.33 -0.09 8.23
N PHE A 37 2.05 -0.21 6.93
CA PHE A 37 1.77 -1.48 6.28
C PHE A 37 2.93 -2.47 6.47
N ILE A 38 4.15 -2.06 6.16
CA ILE A 38 5.35 -2.91 6.31
C ILE A 38 5.52 -3.33 7.78
N LYS A 39 5.36 -2.41 8.73
CA LYS A 39 5.47 -2.71 10.17
C LYS A 39 4.40 -3.70 10.62
N ALA A 40 3.15 -3.53 10.18
CA ALA A 40 2.07 -4.46 10.50
C ALA A 40 2.35 -5.84 9.92
N ALA A 41 2.81 -5.91 8.67
CA ALA A 41 3.12 -7.18 8.02
C ALA A 41 4.24 -7.94 8.72
N VAL A 42 5.31 -7.25 9.12
CA VAL A 42 6.42 -7.83 9.87
C VAL A 42 6.00 -8.24 11.28
N ARG A 43 5.16 -7.44 11.96
CA ARG A 43 4.68 -7.76 13.31
C ARG A 43 3.81 -9.00 13.32
N GLU A 44 2.95 -9.17 12.32
CA GLU A 44 1.99 -10.27 12.25
C GLU A 44 2.49 -11.47 11.42
N GLN A 45 3.66 -11.36 10.80
CA GLN A 45 4.24 -12.37 9.90
C GLN A 45 3.27 -12.81 8.79
N ARG A 46 2.44 -11.88 8.32
CA ARG A 46 1.46 -12.06 7.24
C ARG A 46 1.15 -10.73 6.58
N ILE A 47 0.51 -10.75 5.42
CA ILE A 47 -0.05 -9.53 4.82
C ILE A 47 -1.21 -9.05 5.72
N PRO A 48 -1.23 -7.79 6.19
CA PRO A 48 -2.25 -7.24 7.08
C PRO A 48 -3.55 -6.86 6.34
N PHE A 49 -3.91 -7.65 5.33
CA PHE A 49 -5.17 -7.64 4.60
C PHE A 49 -5.40 -9.01 3.98
N GLU A 50 -6.63 -9.32 3.62
CA GLU A 50 -6.96 -10.58 2.96
C GLU A 50 -6.46 -10.58 1.51
N VAL A 51 -5.63 -11.56 1.15
CA VAL A 51 -5.14 -11.73 -0.23
C VAL A 51 -6.01 -12.76 -0.91
N THR A 52 -6.94 -12.30 -1.75
CA THR A 52 -7.78 -13.18 -2.57
C THR A 52 -7.35 -13.13 -4.03
N ALA A 53 -7.34 -14.26 -4.72
CA ALA A 53 -7.09 -14.35 -6.16
C ALA A 53 -8.33 -13.99 -7.01
N LEU A 54 -9.30 -13.26 -6.45
CA LEU A 54 -10.46 -12.78 -7.20
C LEU A 54 -10.00 -11.71 -8.20
N ASP A 55 -9.55 -12.22 -9.34
CA ASP A 55 -9.30 -11.49 -10.56
C ASP A 55 -10.59 -10.76 -10.96
N GLN A 56 -10.61 -9.44 -10.78
CA GLN A 56 -11.63 -8.58 -11.39
C GLN A 56 -11.16 -8.00 -12.74
N THR A 57 -10.19 -8.64 -13.40
CA THR A 57 -9.82 -8.26 -14.76
C THR A 57 -10.70 -8.98 -15.78
N HIS A 58 -11.78 -8.27 -16.16
CA HIS A 58 -12.57 -8.42 -17.38
C HIS A 58 -13.52 -9.63 -17.51
N LYS A 59 -14.76 -9.40 -17.06
CA LYS A 59 -15.95 -9.86 -17.80
C LYS A 59 -15.91 -9.22 -19.21
N LYS A 60 -15.51 -9.99 -20.22
CA LYS A 60 -15.92 -9.74 -21.62
C LYS A 60 -16.26 -11.10 -22.24
N TYR A 61 -17.51 -11.19 -22.69
CA TYR A 61 -18.07 -12.26 -23.50
C TYR A 61 -17.19 -12.61 -24.70
#